data_AF-A0A060W654-F1
#
_entry.id   AF-A0A060W654-F1
#
_cell.length_a   1.000
_cell.length_b   1.000
_cell.length_c   1.000
_cell.angle_alpha   90.00
_cell.angle_beta   90.00
_cell.angle_gamma   90.00
#
_symmetry.space_group_name_H-M   'P 1'
#
loop_
_entity.id
_entity.type
_entity.pdbx_description
1 polymer ?
#
loop_
_entity_poly.entity_id
_entity_poly.type
_entity_poly.pdbx_seq_one_letter_code
_entity_poly.pdbx_strand_id
1 'polypeptide(L)'
;MFTRGSKKRRSNRSEEENPDQGQPCMRCGDQCPGFRMHGWRKICVHCKCVREEHAVRAVPGQLERMMVKLVSDFQRHSISDDDSGCASEEYAWVPPGLKPEQVYQYFSCIPEDRVPYANSSGERYRIKQLLHQLPAHDSEDNEPTHLQAV
;
A
#
# COMPACT_ATOMS: atom_id res chain seq x y z
N MET A 1 35.70 19.93 -13.21
CA MET A 1 35.18 20.44 -11.92
C MET A 1 33.73 20.82 -12.16
N PHE A 2 32.76 19.98 -11.79
CA PHE A 2 31.34 20.23 -12.07
C PHE A 2 30.58 20.39 -10.76
N THR A 3 30.08 21.60 -10.49
CA THR A 3 29.29 21.95 -9.32
C THR A 3 27.87 21.38 -9.45
N ARG A 4 27.52 20.36 -8.65
CA ARG A 4 26.15 19.85 -8.56
C ARG A 4 25.33 20.81 -7.69
N GLY A 5 24.55 21.67 -8.33
CA GLY A 5 23.56 22.50 -7.65
C GLY A 5 22.43 21.63 -7.08
N SER A 6 22.28 21.64 -5.76
CA SER A 6 21.17 21.00 -5.05
C SER A 6 19.86 21.71 -5.38
N LYS A 7 19.13 21.23 -6.39
CA LYS A 7 17.72 21.60 -6.60
C LYS A 7 16.90 21.02 -5.44
N LYS A 8 16.69 21.81 -4.40
CA LYS A 8 15.77 21.53 -3.30
C LYS A 8 14.35 21.40 -3.89
N ARG A 9 13.86 20.18 -4.07
CA ARG A 9 12.45 19.90 -4.38
C ARG A 9 11.63 20.49 -3.24
N ARG A 10 11.03 21.66 -3.46
CA ARG A 10 9.98 22.18 -2.58
C ARG A 10 8.79 21.24 -2.73
N SER A 11 8.64 20.32 -1.78
CA SER A 11 7.40 19.59 -1.57
C SER A 11 6.38 20.63 -1.12
N ASN A 12 5.60 21.16 -2.07
CA ASN A 12 4.41 21.92 -1.75
C ASN A 12 3.32 20.90 -1.41
N ARG A 13 3.46 20.23 -0.25
CA ARG A 13 2.39 19.43 0.32
C ARG A 13 1.46 20.42 1.00
N SER A 14 0.42 20.82 0.30
CA SER A 14 -0.71 21.52 0.90
C SER A 14 -1.11 20.73 2.14
N GLU A 15 -1.02 21.36 3.32
CA GLU A 15 -1.62 20.81 4.52
C GLU A 15 -3.14 20.84 4.27
N GLU A 16 -3.69 19.72 3.78
CA GLU A 16 -5.13 19.52 3.83
C GLU A 16 -5.49 19.44 5.32
N GLU A 17 -5.80 20.60 5.91
CA GLU A 17 -6.28 20.69 7.28
C GLU A 17 -7.49 19.78 7.41
N ASN A 18 -7.38 18.74 8.23
CA ASN A 18 -8.46 17.78 8.42
C ASN A 18 -9.64 18.56 9.04
N PRO A 19 -10.81 18.66 8.37
CA PRO A 19 -11.92 19.52 8.81
C PRO A 19 -12.49 19.11 10.18
N ASP A 20 -12.07 17.93 10.65
CA ASP A 20 -12.51 17.30 11.88
C ASP A 20 -11.52 17.57 13.03
N GLN A 21 -10.39 18.24 12.77
CA GLN A 21 -9.41 18.57 13.79
C GLN A 21 -9.99 19.56 14.80
N GLY A 22 -9.86 19.25 16.09
CA GLY A 22 -10.38 20.10 17.18
C GLY A 22 -11.85 19.86 17.54
N GLN A 23 -12.56 18.94 16.89
CA GLN A 23 -13.96 18.64 17.22
C GLN A 23 -14.09 18.08 18.66
N PRO A 24 -15.09 18.49 19.45
CA PRO A 24 -15.20 18.10 20.86
C PRO A 24 -15.53 16.62 20.99
N CYS A 25 -15.01 15.98 22.04
CA CYS A 25 -15.32 14.59 22.35
C CYS A 25 -16.62 14.50 23.16
N MET A 26 -17.63 13.81 22.64
CA MET A 26 -18.91 13.59 23.32
C MET A 26 -18.79 12.62 24.50
N ARG A 27 -17.76 11.78 24.53
CA ARG A 27 -17.49 10.85 25.64
C ARG A 27 -16.68 11.49 26.78
N CYS A 28 -15.70 12.33 26.43
CA CYS A 28 -14.73 12.85 27.39
C CYS A 28 -15.01 14.30 27.82
N GLY A 29 -15.84 15.03 27.07
CA GLY A 29 -16.05 16.45 27.25
C GLY A 29 -14.71 17.21 27.19
N ASP A 30 -14.50 18.08 28.18
CA ASP A 30 -13.33 18.95 28.29
C ASP A 30 -12.01 18.21 28.58
N GLN A 31 -12.05 16.92 28.91
CA GLN A 31 -10.85 16.10 29.11
C GLN A 31 -10.15 15.77 27.78
N CYS A 32 -10.81 15.99 26.64
CA CYS A 32 -10.19 15.89 25.32
C CYS A 32 -10.08 17.30 24.72
N PRO A 33 -8.87 17.80 24.38
CA PRO A 33 -8.68 19.12 23.80
C PRO A 33 -9.22 19.23 22.35
N GLY A 34 -9.84 18.18 21.83
CA GLY A 34 -10.39 18.08 20.50
C GLY A 34 -9.83 16.91 19.70
N PHE A 35 -10.56 16.49 18.68
CA PHE A 35 -10.18 15.36 17.84
C PHE A 35 -8.85 15.66 17.12
N ARG A 36 -7.90 14.72 17.24
CA ARG A 36 -6.72 14.69 16.39
C ARG A 36 -6.47 13.24 16.01
N MET A 37 -6.59 12.94 14.72
CA MET A 37 -6.46 11.59 14.20
C MET A 37 -5.05 11.06 14.42
N HIS A 38 -4.96 9.86 14.95
CA HIS A 38 -3.69 9.16 15.07
C HIS A 38 -3.30 8.54 13.72
N GLY A 39 -2.04 8.73 13.31
CA GLY A 39 -1.59 8.46 11.93
C GLY A 39 -1.74 7.01 11.45
N TRP A 40 -1.91 6.05 12.37
CA TRP A 40 -1.98 4.61 12.05
C TRP A 40 -3.13 3.85 12.75
N ARG A 41 -3.82 4.49 13.70
CA ARG A 41 -4.99 3.91 14.39
C ARG A 41 -6.06 4.96 14.27
N LYS A 42 -7.19 4.67 13.62
CA LYS A 42 -8.26 5.65 13.31
C LYS A 42 -9.03 6.15 14.56
N ILE A 43 -8.30 6.57 15.59
CA ILE A 43 -8.75 7.02 16.91
C ILE A 43 -8.10 8.35 17.24
N CYS A 44 -8.65 9.03 18.24
CA CYS A 44 -8.06 10.26 18.75
C CYS A 44 -6.76 9.98 19.51
N VAL A 45 -5.70 10.73 19.20
CA VAL A 45 -4.43 10.70 19.93
C VAL A 45 -4.56 11.11 21.40
N HIS A 46 -5.56 11.93 21.75
CA HIS A 46 -5.69 12.53 23.08
C HIS A 46 -6.51 11.65 24.02
N CYS A 47 -7.65 11.12 23.57
CA CYS A 47 -8.58 10.37 24.41
C CYS A 47 -8.81 8.92 23.97
N LYS A 48 -8.16 8.46 22.89
CA LYS A 48 -8.30 7.11 22.28
C LYS A 48 -9.72 6.76 21.82
N CYS A 49 -10.69 7.65 21.96
CA CYS A 49 -12.03 7.47 21.43
C CYS A 49 -12.01 7.48 19.89
N VAL A 50 -12.95 6.78 19.28
CA VAL A 50 -13.11 6.74 17.82
C VAL A 50 -13.56 8.10 17.27
N ARG A 51 -13.51 8.27 15.95
CA ARG A 51 -13.86 9.53 15.28
C ARG A 51 -15.31 9.94 15.54
N GLU A 52 -16.21 8.97 15.59
CA GLU A 52 -17.66 9.14 15.77
C GLU A 52 -18.03 9.62 17.17
N GLU A 53 -17.15 9.38 18.15
CA GLU A 53 -17.28 9.85 19.53
C GLU A 53 -16.87 11.33 19.67
N HIS A 54 -16.35 11.92 18.59
CA HIS A 54 -16.18 13.36 18.47
C HIS A 54 -17.34 13.89 17.65
N ALA A 55 -17.81 15.11 17.93
CA ALA A 55 -18.95 15.74 17.26
C ALA A 55 -18.63 16.15 15.80
N VAL A 56 -17.91 15.29 15.08
CA VAL A 56 -17.60 15.38 13.66
C VAL A 56 -18.92 15.32 12.90
N ARG A 57 -19.53 16.48 12.66
CA ARG A 57 -20.65 16.60 11.73
C ARG A 57 -20.14 16.24 10.34
N ALA A 58 -20.81 15.32 9.67
CA ALA A 58 -20.70 15.19 8.23
C ALA A 58 -21.12 16.55 7.62
N VAL A 59 -20.13 17.33 7.19
CA VAL A 59 -20.38 18.65 6.60
C VAL A 59 -21.16 18.44 5.30
N PRO A 60 -22.24 19.20 5.04
CA PRO A 60 -22.90 19.20 3.73
C PRO A 60 -21.86 19.44 2.63
N GLY A 61 -21.85 18.60 1.58
CA GLY A 61 -20.82 18.65 0.53
C GLY A 61 -19.59 17.77 0.80
N GLN A 62 -19.55 16.96 1.87
CA GLN A 62 -18.56 15.88 1.99
C GLN A 62 -18.68 14.88 0.85
N LEU A 63 -19.90 14.56 0.42
CA LEU A 63 -20.14 13.69 -0.73
C LEU A 63 -19.59 14.30 -2.02
N GLU A 64 -19.81 15.60 -2.25
CA GLU A 64 -19.27 16.31 -3.43
C GLU A 64 -17.75 16.32 -3.43
N ARG A 65 -17.12 16.57 -2.27
CA ARG A 65 -15.65 16.48 -2.12
C ARG A 65 -15.11 15.07 -2.31
N MET A 66 -15.82 14.05 -1.80
CA MET A 66 -15.48 12.65 -2.05
C MET A 66 -15.61 12.31 -3.54
N MET A 67 -16.67 12.78 -4.22
CA MET A 67 -16.85 12.59 -5.66
C MET A 67 -15.73 13.27 -6.47
N VAL A 68 -15.38 14.51 -6.16
CA VAL A 68 -14.26 15.22 -6.83
C VAL A 68 -12.93 14.49 -6.59
N LYS A 69 -12.69 14.01 -5.37
CA LYS A 69 -11.49 13.23 -5.04
C LYS A 69 -11.46 11.90 -5.78
N LEU A 70 -12.57 11.16 -5.83
CA LEU A 70 -12.70 9.91 -6.59
C LEU A 70 -12.46 10.12 -8.09
N VAL A 71 -12.99 11.20 -8.67
CA VAL A 71 -12.74 11.55 -10.09
C VAL A 71 -11.27 11.91 -10.32
N SER A 72 -10.65 12.66 -9.41
CA SER A 72 -9.23 13.02 -9.51
C SER A 72 -8.30 11.82 -9.29
N ASP A 73 -8.62 10.95 -8.34
CA ASP A 73 -7.91 9.70 -8.07
C ASP A 73 -8.07 8.72 -9.23
N PHE A 74 -9.26 8.63 -9.85
CA PHE A 74 -9.44 7.87 -11.09
C PHE A 74 -8.54 8.41 -12.22
N GLN A 75 -8.44 9.73 -12.36
CA GLN A 75 -7.58 10.36 -13.37
C GLN A 75 -6.08 10.20 -13.08
N ARG A 76 -5.67 10.03 -11.81
CA ARG A 76 -4.29 9.74 -11.37
C ARG A 76 -3.92 8.26 -11.44
N HIS A 77 -4.87 7.37 -11.16
CA HIS A 77 -4.70 5.93 -11.29
C HIS A 77 -4.81 5.45 -12.75
N SER A 78 -5.37 6.28 -13.64
CA SER A 78 -5.35 6.04 -15.09
C SER A 78 -3.93 6.18 -15.71
N ILE A 79 -2.92 6.57 -14.92
CA ILE A 79 -1.51 6.67 -15.35
C ILE A 79 -0.55 5.91 -14.44
N SER A 80 -0.95 4.76 -13.87
CA SER A 80 -0.05 3.96 -13.05
C SER A 80 -0.17 2.45 -13.27
N ASP A 81 0.96 1.92 -13.75
CA ASP A 81 1.51 0.59 -13.52
C ASP A 81 0.81 -0.62 -14.16
N ASP A 82 0.61 -0.56 -15.49
CA ASP A 82 0.63 -1.78 -16.30
C ASP A 82 2.07 -2.23 -16.58
N ASP A 83 2.87 -2.40 -15.52
CA ASP A 83 4.02 -3.29 -15.54
C ASP A 83 3.65 -4.49 -14.68
N SER A 84 2.57 -5.17 -15.08
CA SER A 84 2.32 -6.56 -14.70
C SER A 84 3.51 -7.35 -15.24
N GLY A 85 4.60 -7.33 -14.47
CA GLY A 85 5.91 -7.84 -14.84
C GLY A 85 5.85 -9.29 -15.24
N CYS A 86 5.56 -9.53 -16.52
CA CYS A 86 5.92 -10.77 -17.19
C CYS A 86 7.45 -10.73 -17.21
N ALA A 87 8.04 -11.40 -16.22
CA ALA A 87 9.36 -11.15 -15.72
C ALA A 87 10.41 -11.74 -16.70
N SER A 88 10.56 -11.16 -17.89
CA SER A 88 11.22 -11.79 -19.04
C SER A 88 10.45 -13.01 -19.57
N GLU A 89 10.67 -13.40 -20.83
CA GLU A 89 10.09 -14.62 -21.42
C GLU A 89 10.51 -15.91 -20.67
N GLU A 90 11.47 -15.82 -19.75
CA GLU A 90 12.04 -16.96 -19.02
C GLU A 90 11.69 -17.04 -17.51
N TYR A 91 11.45 -15.93 -16.80
CA TYR A 91 11.15 -15.96 -15.36
C TYR A 91 9.69 -15.57 -15.04
N ALA A 92 9.12 -16.24 -14.05
CA ALA A 92 7.81 -15.89 -13.48
C ALA A 92 7.89 -14.68 -12.55
N TRP A 93 9.08 -14.35 -12.02
CA TRP A 93 9.27 -13.21 -11.12
C TRP A 93 10.73 -12.76 -11.07
N VAL A 94 10.95 -11.44 -11.02
CA VAL A 94 12.28 -10.81 -10.85
C VAL A 94 12.25 -9.86 -9.64
N PRO A 95 13.31 -9.80 -8.81
CA PRO A 95 13.41 -8.85 -7.71
C PRO A 95 13.28 -7.38 -8.18
N PRO A 96 12.50 -6.55 -7.47
CA PRO A 96 12.37 -5.14 -7.83
C PRO A 96 13.70 -4.40 -7.70
N GLY A 97 13.96 -3.46 -8.60
CA GLY A 97 15.16 -2.62 -8.59
C GLY A 97 16.39 -3.22 -9.28
N LEU A 98 16.29 -4.42 -9.84
CA LEU A 98 17.31 -4.96 -10.75
C LEU A 98 17.13 -4.42 -12.16
N LYS A 99 18.25 -4.14 -12.84
CA LYS A 99 18.24 -3.91 -14.30
C LYS A 99 18.13 -5.24 -15.05
N PRO A 100 17.55 -5.29 -16.26
CA PRO A 100 17.44 -6.53 -17.05
C PRO A 100 18.76 -7.29 -17.19
N GLU A 101 19.88 -6.60 -17.34
CA GLU A 101 21.20 -7.21 -17.51
C GLU A 101 21.73 -7.87 -16.24
N GLN A 102 21.18 -7.53 -15.07
CA GLN A 102 21.59 -8.06 -13.76
C GLN A 102 20.76 -9.27 -13.33
N VAL A 103 19.64 -9.55 -13.98
CA VAL A 103 18.70 -10.61 -13.59
C VAL A 103 19.38 -11.98 -13.59
N TYR A 104 20.11 -12.30 -14.66
CA TYR A 104 20.86 -13.55 -14.77
C TYR A 104 21.93 -13.71 -13.68
N GLN A 105 22.67 -12.64 -13.37
CA GLN A 105 23.71 -12.66 -12.33
C GLN A 105 23.13 -12.86 -10.93
N TYR A 106 21.92 -12.33 -10.68
CA TYR A 106 21.21 -12.56 -9.43
C TYR A 106 20.82 -14.04 -9.29
N PHE A 107 20.20 -14.62 -10.33
CA PHE A 107 19.75 -16.01 -10.27
C PHE A 107 20.86 -17.04 -10.35
N SER A 108 22.04 -16.72 -10.90
CA SER A 108 23.21 -17.62 -10.87
C SER A 108 23.75 -17.89 -9.47
N CYS A 109 23.35 -17.08 -8.48
CA CYS A 109 23.70 -17.25 -7.07
C CYS A 109 22.66 -18.08 -6.29
N ILE A 110 21.61 -18.54 -6.93
CA ILE A 110 20.50 -19.30 -6.34
C ILE A 110 20.56 -20.74 -6.88
N PRO A 111 20.21 -21.76 -6.08
CA PRO A 111 20.07 -23.13 -6.58
C PRO A 111 19.09 -23.20 -7.75
N GLU A 112 19.47 -23.87 -8.83
CA GLU A 112 18.70 -23.93 -10.09
C GLU A 112 17.25 -24.40 -9.89
N ASP A 113 17.04 -25.34 -8.96
CA ASP A 113 15.72 -25.89 -8.62
C ASP A 113 14.78 -24.89 -7.94
N ARG A 114 15.31 -23.75 -7.49
CA ARG A 114 14.60 -22.66 -6.80
C ARG A 114 14.52 -21.37 -7.61
N VAL A 115 15.15 -21.32 -8.78
CA VAL A 115 15.03 -20.17 -9.70
C VAL A 115 13.60 -20.16 -10.26
N PRO A 116 12.88 -19.02 -10.20
CA PRO A 116 11.47 -18.97 -10.56
C PRO A 116 11.27 -18.87 -12.08
N TYR A 117 11.72 -19.88 -12.83
CA TYR A 117 11.40 -19.98 -14.26
C TYR A 117 9.90 -20.22 -14.46
N ALA A 118 9.33 -19.67 -15.53
CA ALA A 118 7.92 -19.84 -15.83
C ALA A 118 7.54 -21.34 -15.97
N ASN A 119 6.48 -21.74 -15.27
CA ASN A 119 5.95 -23.10 -15.15
C ASN A 119 6.91 -24.14 -14.53
N SER A 120 7.90 -23.71 -13.77
CA SER A 120 8.92 -24.60 -13.19
C SER A 120 8.64 -25.06 -11.74
N SER A 121 9.50 -25.93 -11.19
CA SER A 121 9.51 -26.22 -9.75
C SER A 121 9.91 -24.99 -8.91
N GLY A 122 10.81 -24.14 -9.41
CA GLY A 122 11.28 -22.97 -8.68
C GLY A 122 10.22 -21.88 -8.58
N GLU A 123 9.34 -21.74 -9.57
CA GLU A 123 8.17 -20.87 -9.46
C GLU A 123 7.23 -21.35 -8.34
N ARG A 124 6.89 -22.65 -8.34
CA ARG A 124 6.07 -23.25 -7.28
C ARG A 124 6.73 -23.10 -5.90
N TYR A 125 8.05 -23.22 -5.83
CA TYR A 125 8.81 -22.97 -4.61
C TYR A 125 8.68 -21.51 -4.14
N ARG A 126 8.84 -20.54 -5.04
CA ARG A 126 8.69 -19.10 -4.77
C ARG A 126 7.29 -18.77 -4.24
N ILE A 127 6.24 -19.33 -4.84
CA ILE A 127 4.85 -19.15 -4.40
C ILE A 127 4.66 -19.70 -2.99
N LYS A 128 5.15 -20.93 -2.73
CA LYS A 128 5.11 -21.49 -1.37
C LYS A 128 5.81 -20.55 -0.38
N GLN A 129 7.04 -20.12 -0.65
CA GLN A 129 7.75 -19.21 0.25
C GLN A 129 6.99 -17.89 0.49
N LEU A 130 6.32 -17.36 -0.53
CA LEU A 130 5.47 -16.16 -0.38
C LEU A 130 4.32 -16.42 0.60
N LEU A 131 3.57 -17.52 0.41
CA LEU A 131 2.46 -17.88 1.30
C LEU A 131 2.92 -18.08 2.75
N HIS A 132 4.09 -18.70 2.96
CA HIS A 132 4.64 -18.88 4.31
C HIS A 132 5.02 -17.55 5.00
N GLN A 133 5.31 -16.50 4.23
CA GLN A 133 5.69 -15.18 4.75
C GLN A 133 4.49 -14.28 5.03
N LEU A 134 3.29 -14.64 4.54
CA LEU A 134 2.10 -13.85 4.78
C LEU A 134 1.73 -13.86 6.27
N PRO A 135 1.43 -12.70 6.87
CA PRO A 135 0.81 -12.63 8.17
C PRO A 135 -0.48 -13.48 8.23
N ALA A 136 -0.80 -14.01 9.41
CA ALA A 136 -2.04 -14.78 9.62
C ALA A 136 -3.32 -13.97 9.26
N HIS A 137 -3.25 -12.64 9.27
CA HIS A 137 -4.34 -11.75 8.88
C HIS A 137 -4.53 -11.60 7.36
N ASP A 138 -3.54 -11.99 6.56
CA ASP A 138 -3.55 -11.90 5.09
C ASP A 138 -3.84 -13.26 4.44
N SER A 139 -4.06 -14.30 5.25
CA SER A 139 -4.46 -15.63 4.80
C SER A 139 -5.98 -15.64 4.65
N GLU A 140 -6.50 -15.43 3.45
CA GLU A 140 -7.93 -15.64 3.19
C GLU A 140 -8.25 -17.12 3.48
N ASP A 141 -9.18 -17.41 4.41
CA ASP A 141 -9.61 -18.78 4.80
C ASP A 141 -10.34 -19.57 3.69
N ASN A 142 -10.15 -19.18 2.42
CA ASN A 142 -10.75 -19.83 1.28
C ASN A 142 -9.66 -20.54 0.47
N GLU A 143 -9.22 -21.70 0.96
CA GLU A 143 -8.55 -22.72 0.15
C GLU A 143 -9.52 -23.12 -0.98
N PRO A 144 -9.31 -22.73 -2.24
CA PRO A 144 -10.15 -23.22 -3.30
C PRO A 144 -9.77 -24.67 -3.52
N THR A 145 -10.64 -25.58 -3.07
CA THR A 145 -10.66 -26.98 -3.43
C THR A 145 -10.81 -27.13 -4.95
N HIS A 146 -9.73 -26.91 -5.70
CA HIS A 146 -9.69 -27.15 -7.13
C HIS A 146 -8.27 -27.50 -7.61
N LEU A 147 -7.66 -28.49 -6.96
CA LEU A 147 -6.73 -29.41 -7.61
C LEU A 147 -7.06 -30.85 -7.22
N GLN A 148 -8.19 -31.34 -7.73
CA GLN A 148 -8.36 -32.75 -8.11
C GLN A 148 -8.93 -32.82 -9.53
N ALA A 149 -8.04 -33.02 -10.48
CA ALA A 149 -8.20 -33.59 -11.82
C ALA A 149 -6.81 -33.42 -12.48
N VAL A 150 -6.02 -34.43 -12.84
CA VAL A 150 -6.27 -35.81 -13.27
C VAL A 150 -5.12 -36.68 -12.79
#